data_AF-A0A2E4ZZ56-F1
#
_entry.id   AF-A0A2E4ZZ56-F1
#
_cell.length_a   1.000
_cell.length_b   1.000
_cell.length_c   1.000
_cell.angle_alpha   90.00
_cell.angle_beta   90.00
_cell.angle_gamma   90.00
#
_symmetry.space_group_name_H-M   'P 1'
#
loop_
_entity.id
_entity.type
_entity.pdbx_description
1 polymer ?
#
loop_
_entity_poly.entity_id
_entity_poly.type
_entity_poly.pdbx_seq_one_letter_code
_entity_poly.pdbx_strand_id
1 'polypeptide(L)'
;MRFEHLLMIAGICYLFCGCGRWNADKHFEKERQKIAAKLQREKNIRLQTAEQNLVRLQNSIIKRVRVGMNSADLADVAGFRFDVLARTSSGNDIWERRRYLLSHVVTSRWGSFSQESKLCNKTTELLTLTLVNGVVRDVDFVY
;
A
#
# COMPACT_ATOMS: atom_id res chain seq x y z
N MET A 1 74.33 26.94 -4.78
CA MET A 1 73.13 27.57 -4.18
C MET A 1 71.92 27.55 -5.14
N ARG A 2 71.52 26.38 -5.69
CA ARG A 2 70.42 26.29 -6.68
C ARG A 2 69.35 25.23 -6.37
N PHE A 3 69.56 24.40 -5.34
CA PHE A 3 68.63 23.32 -4.97
C PHE A 3 67.59 23.76 -3.93
N GLU A 4 67.94 24.71 -3.05
CA GLU A 4 67.06 25.17 -1.97
C GLU A 4 65.90 26.04 -2.47
N HIS A 5 66.11 26.80 -3.55
CA HIS A 5 65.04 27.59 -4.17
C HIS A 5 63.98 26.73 -4.87
N LEU A 6 64.36 25.57 -5.43
CA LEU A 6 63.41 24.64 -6.06
C LEU A 6 62.52 23.92 -5.03
N LEU A 7 63.06 23.59 -3.86
CA LEU A 7 62.29 23.02 -2.74
C LEU A 7 61.32 24.04 -2.12
N MET A 8 61.71 25.31 -2.01
CA MET A 8 60.80 26.36 -1.52
C MET A 8 59.64 26.63 -2.49
N ILE A 9 59.87 26.65 -3.80
CA ILE A 9 58.80 26.88 -4.78
C ILE A 9 57.82 25.71 -4.83
N ALA A 10 58.31 24.47 -4.70
CA ALA A 10 57.46 23.28 -4.61
C ALA A 10 56.62 23.23 -3.33
N GLY A 11 57.16 23.70 -2.20
CA GLY A 11 56.43 23.79 -0.92
C GLY A 11 55.32 24.86 -0.93
N ILE A 12 55.55 25.99 -1.59
CA ILE A 12 54.56 27.08 -1.69
C ILE A 12 53.38 26.69 -2.60
N CYS A 13 53.62 25.96 -3.70
CA CYS A 13 52.54 25.46 -4.56
C CYS A 13 51.62 24.43 -3.87
N TYR A 14 52.13 23.66 -2.91
CA TYR A 14 51.31 22.72 -2.13
C TYR A 14 50.38 23.41 -1.12
N LEU A 15 50.75 24.59 -0.63
CA LEU A 15 49.94 25.35 0.33
C LEU A 15 48.78 26.13 -0.32
N PHE A 16 48.88 26.46 -1.60
CA PHE A 16 47.84 27.24 -2.30
C PHE A 16 46.78 26.39 -3.01
N CYS A 17 46.92 25.05 -3.04
CA CYS A 17 46.01 24.17 -3.79
C CYS A 17 44.87 23.58 -2.93
N GLY A 18 44.79 23.88 -1.63
CA GLY A 18 44.02 23.07 -0.67
C GLY A 18 42.72 23.63 -0.09
N CYS A 19 42.31 24.87 -0.38
CA CYS A 19 41.18 25.49 0.32
C CYS A 19 40.11 26.04 -0.63
N GLY A 20 39.36 25.14 -1.27
CA GLY A 20 37.99 25.48 -1.66
C GLY A 20 37.20 25.80 -0.40
N ARG A 21 36.86 27.07 -0.17
CA ARG A 21 36.10 27.52 1.02
C ARG A 21 34.87 26.65 1.21
N TRP A 22 34.85 25.88 2.30
CA TRP A 22 33.69 25.09 2.68
C TRP A 22 32.49 26.02 2.86
N ASN A 23 31.38 25.71 2.19
CA ASN A 23 30.17 26.52 2.20
C ASN A 23 29.05 25.71 2.86
N ALA A 24 28.72 26.09 4.09
CA ALA A 24 27.69 25.46 4.90
C ALA A 24 26.33 25.44 4.19
N ASP A 25 25.92 26.57 3.60
CA ASP A 25 24.62 26.72 2.93
C ASP A 25 24.47 25.78 1.73
N LYS A 26 25.54 25.66 0.93
CA LYS A 26 25.57 24.72 -0.21
C LYS A 26 25.50 23.26 0.25
N HIS A 27 26.12 22.91 1.38
CA HIS A 27 26.03 21.57 1.93
C HIS A 27 24.64 21.29 2.51
N PHE A 28 24.08 22.24 3.27
CA PHE A 28 22.73 22.14 3.81
C PHE A 28 21.69 21.99 2.71
N GLU A 29 21.79 22.80 1.64
CA GLU A 29 20.87 22.72 0.51
C GLU A 29 20.97 21.37 -0.21
N LYS A 30 22.18 20.85 -0.41
CA LYS A 30 22.40 19.52 -0.99
C LYS A 30 21.79 18.41 -0.14
N GLU A 31 21.96 18.45 1.18
CA GLU A 31 21.34 17.46 2.07
C GLU A 31 19.81 17.59 2.08
N ARG A 32 19.27 18.82 2.09
CA ARG A 32 17.84 19.07 1.97
C ARG A 32 17.27 18.47 0.68
N GLN A 33 17.95 18.63 -0.44
CA GLN A 33 17.56 18.05 -1.72
C GLN A 33 17.61 16.52 -1.70
N LYS A 34 18.64 15.91 -1.11
CA LYS A 34 18.72 14.45 -0.95
C LYS A 34 17.57 13.91 -0.10
N ILE A 35 17.26 14.58 1.02
CA ILE A 35 16.14 14.20 1.89
C ILE A 35 14.82 14.31 1.13
N ALA A 36 14.58 15.41 0.41
CA ALA A 36 13.37 15.60 -0.38
C ALA A 36 13.22 14.52 -1.48
N ALA A 37 14.30 14.22 -2.20
CA ALA A 37 14.31 13.16 -3.22
C ALA A 37 14.03 11.78 -2.62
N LYS A 38 14.58 11.49 -1.43
CA LYS A 38 14.33 10.23 -0.71
C LYS A 38 12.86 10.13 -0.29
N LEU A 39 12.29 11.17 0.28
CA LEU A 39 10.88 11.22 0.67
C LEU A 39 9.95 11.02 -0.54
N GLN A 40 10.27 11.65 -1.66
CA GLN A 40 9.48 11.49 -2.88
C GLN A 40 9.55 10.05 -3.41
N ARG A 41 10.74 9.43 -3.39
CA ARG A 41 10.91 8.03 -3.77
C ARG A 41 10.13 7.09 -2.86
N GLU A 42 10.21 7.29 -1.54
CA GLU A 42 9.44 6.50 -0.56
C GLU A 42 7.94 6.64 -0.77
N LYS A 43 7.45 7.85 -1.07
CA LYS A 43 6.05 8.09 -1.40
C LYS A 43 5.62 7.30 -2.64
N ASN A 44 6.43 7.33 -3.70
CA ASN A 44 6.14 6.58 -4.92
C ASN A 44 6.12 5.06 -4.68
N ILE A 45 7.07 4.53 -3.91
CA ILE A 45 7.12 3.10 -3.56
C ILE A 45 5.88 2.69 -2.76
N ARG A 46 5.46 3.51 -1.80
CA ARG A 46 4.23 3.26 -1.00
C ARG A 46 2.99 3.22 -1.88
N LEU A 47 2.88 4.12 -2.85
CA LEU A 47 1.77 4.14 -3.82
C LEU A 47 1.76 2.87 -4.67
N GLN A 48 2.89 2.52 -5.28
CA GLN A 48 3.01 1.31 -6.11
C GLN A 48 2.70 0.03 -5.32
N THR A 49 3.15 -0.04 -4.06
CA THR A 49 2.88 -1.17 -3.18
C THR A 49 1.39 -1.29 -2.86
N ALA A 50 0.73 -0.16 -2.57
CA ALA A 50 -0.70 -0.13 -2.30
C ALA A 50 -1.52 -0.57 -3.54
N GLU A 51 -1.15 -0.13 -4.74
CA GLU A 51 -1.77 -0.59 -5.99
C GLU A 51 -1.63 -2.10 -6.18
N GLN A 52 -0.42 -2.64 -5.99
CA GLN A 52 -0.16 -4.08 -6.07
C GLN A 52 -0.95 -4.87 -5.02
N ASN A 53 -1.06 -4.33 -3.81
CA ASN A 53 -1.86 -4.93 -2.73
C ASN A 53 -3.33 -5.02 -3.09
N LEU A 54 -3.90 -3.99 -3.72
CA LEU A 54 -5.29 -3.98 -4.18
C LEU A 54 -5.55 -5.07 -5.23
N VAL A 55 -4.70 -5.14 -6.26
CA VAL A 55 -4.81 -6.17 -7.31
C VAL A 55 -4.67 -7.57 -6.73
N ARG A 56 -3.69 -7.78 -5.84
CA ARG A 56 -3.49 -9.08 -5.18
C ARG A 56 -4.67 -9.46 -4.29
N LEU A 57 -5.26 -8.49 -3.58
CA LEU A 57 -6.44 -8.71 -2.75
C LEU A 57 -7.64 -9.16 -3.58
N GLN A 58 -7.96 -8.42 -4.64
CA GLN A 58 -9.08 -8.76 -5.54
C GLN A 58 -8.93 -10.20 -6.07
N ASN A 59 -7.76 -10.51 -6.62
CA ASN A 59 -7.45 -11.85 -7.13
C ASN A 59 -7.53 -12.92 -6.05
N SER A 60 -7.09 -12.62 -4.82
CA SER A 60 -7.18 -13.56 -3.70
C SER A 60 -8.63 -13.84 -3.29
N ILE A 61 -9.52 -12.86 -3.34
CA ILE A 61 -10.93 -13.04 -2.97
C ILE A 61 -11.61 -13.91 -4.02
N ILE A 62 -11.45 -13.57 -5.30
CA ILE A 62 -12.04 -14.32 -6.42
C ILE A 62 -11.63 -15.80 -6.39
N LYS A 63 -10.36 -16.08 -6.05
CA LYS A 63 -9.85 -17.46 -5.99
C LYS A 63 -10.27 -18.25 -4.75
N ARG A 64 -10.54 -17.57 -3.63
CA ARG A 64 -10.75 -18.25 -2.33
C ARG A 64 -12.22 -18.38 -1.98
N VAL A 65 -13.04 -17.37 -2.24
CA VAL A 65 -14.47 -17.41 -1.90
C VAL A 65 -15.16 -18.48 -2.74
N ARG A 66 -15.84 -19.41 -2.07
CA ARG A 66 -16.50 -20.56 -2.69
C ARG A 66 -17.70 -21.02 -1.89
N VAL A 67 -18.61 -21.71 -2.56
CA VAL A 67 -19.76 -22.38 -1.95
C VAL A 67 -19.29 -23.37 -0.87
N GLY A 68 -20.04 -23.44 0.23
CA GLY A 68 -19.75 -24.28 1.39
C GLY A 68 -18.87 -23.63 2.45
N MET A 69 -18.28 -22.45 2.18
CA MET A 69 -17.58 -21.69 3.22
C MET A 69 -18.53 -21.28 4.34
N ASN A 70 -18.08 -21.42 5.58
CA ASN A 70 -18.81 -20.88 6.73
C ASN A 70 -18.51 -19.37 6.87
N SER A 71 -19.29 -18.69 7.70
CA SER A 71 -19.17 -17.25 7.92
C SER A 71 -17.83 -16.81 8.53
N ALA A 72 -17.16 -17.68 9.29
CA ALA A 72 -15.83 -17.39 9.85
C ALA A 72 -14.75 -17.45 8.75
N ASP A 73 -14.74 -18.51 7.94
CA ASP A 73 -13.82 -18.64 6.80
C ASP A 73 -14.03 -17.49 5.80
N LEU A 74 -15.29 -17.09 5.59
CA LEU A 74 -15.63 -15.96 4.74
C LEU A 74 -15.10 -14.65 5.33
N ALA A 75 -15.21 -14.45 6.65
CA ALA A 75 -14.68 -13.27 7.32
C ALA A 75 -13.14 -13.19 7.25
N ASP A 76 -12.44 -14.34 7.31
CA ASP A 76 -10.99 -14.39 7.15
C ASP A 76 -10.52 -14.00 5.73
N VAL A 77 -11.37 -14.24 4.73
CA VAL A 77 -11.05 -13.93 3.32
C VAL A 77 -11.50 -12.52 2.92
N ALA A 78 -12.77 -12.20 3.16
CA ALA A 78 -13.43 -10.99 2.68
C ALA A 78 -13.61 -9.92 3.77
N GLY A 79 -13.28 -10.22 5.02
CA GLY A 79 -13.51 -9.33 6.15
C GLY A 79 -14.96 -9.35 6.64
N PHE A 80 -15.20 -8.55 7.67
CA PHE A 80 -16.47 -8.48 8.39
C PHE A 80 -17.38 -7.33 7.93
N ARG A 81 -16.92 -6.48 7.00
CA ARG A 81 -17.72 -5.38 6.44
C ARG A 81 -18.41 -5.86 5.17
N PHE A 82 -19.72 -5.65 5.11
CA PHE A 82 -20.57 -5.98 3.96
C PHE A 82 -21.91 -5.24 4.08
N ASP A 83 -22.61 -5.10 2.97
CA ASP A 83 -24.01 -4.69 2.98
C ASP A 83 -24.91 -5.91 3.00
N VAL A 84 -25.97 -5.88 3.82
CA VAL A 84 -27.03 -6.90 3.76
C VAL A 84 -28.08 -6.41 2.77
N LEU A 85 -28.21 -7.11 1.64
CA LEU A 85 -29.18 -6.77 0.60
C LEU A 85 -30.57 -7.31 0.90
N ALA A 86 -30.64 -8.51 1.46
CA ALA A 86 -31.88 -9.15 1.86
C ALA A 86 -31.62 -10.14 2.99
N ARG A 87 -32.59 -10.30 3.88
CA ARG A 87 -32.56 -11.33 4.92
C ARG A 87 -33.97 -11.85 5.16
N THR A 88 -34.12 -13.16 5.23
CA THR A 88 -35.39 -13.81 5.57
C THR A 88 -35.14 -15.06 6.42
N SER A 89 -36.15 -15.48 7.16
CA SER A 89 -36.12 -16.71 7.95
C SER A 89 -37.30 -17.59 7.59
N SER A 90 -37.04 -18.87 7.34
CA SER A 90 -38.08 -19.88 7.09
C SER A 90 -37.77 -21.11 7.94
N GLY A 91 -38.64 -21.39 8.92
CA GLY A 91 -38.39 -22.44 9.91
C GLY A 91 -37.09 -22.17 10.70
N ASN A 92 -36.17 -23.13 10.67
CA ASN A 92 -34.86 -23.01 11.31
C ASN A 92 -33.78 -22.40 10.39
N ASP A 93 -34.12 -22.06 9.15
CA ASP A 93 -33.17 -21.53 8.18
C ASP A 93 -33.20 -20.01 8.10
N ILE A 94 -32.03 -19.39 8.26
CA ILE A 94 -31.80 -17.96 8.07
C ILE A 94 -31.09 -17.78 6.73
N TRP A 95 -31.78 -17.17 5.78
CA TRP A 95 -31.26 -16.80 4.48
C TRP A 95 -30.79 -15.35 4.51
N GLU A 96 -29.58 -15.09 4.05
CA GLU A 96 -29.01 -13.74 4.00
C GLU A 96 -28.26 -13.54 2.69
N ARG A 97 -28.59 -12.47 1.96
CA ARG A 97 -27.87 -12.05 0.76
C ARG A 97 -27.00 -10.85 1.10
N ARG A 98 -25.69 -10.96 0.90
CA ARG A 98 -24.70 -9.94 1.22
C ARG A 98 -24.00 -9.43 -0.02
N ARG A 99 -23.65 -8.15 -0.03
CA ARG A 99 -22.78 -7.52 -1.02
C ARG A 99 -21.46 -7.11 -0.38
N TYR A 100 -20.36 -7.45 -1.05
CA TYR A 100 -19.02 -7.02 -0.68
C TYR A 100 -18.49 -6.04 -1.71
N LEU A 101 -18.27 -4.79 -1.28
CA LEU A 101 -17.54 -3.80 -2.04
C LEU A 101 -16.04 -3.95 -1.78
N LEU A 102 -15.21 -3.57 -2.76
CA LEU A 102 -13.76 -3.52 -2.59
C LEU A 102 -13.37 -2.70 -1.36
N SER A 103 -14.04 -1.57 -1.16
CA SER A 103 -13.83 -0.70 0.00
C SER A 103 -14.07 -1.39 1.34
N HIS A 104 -15.05 -2.29 1.41
CA HIS A 104 -15.33 -3.05 2.63
C HIS A 104 -14.18 -3.96 3.00
N VAL A 105 -13.66 -4.71 2.02
CA VAL A 105 -12.59 -5.66 2.24
C VAL A 105 -11.27 -4.94 2.54
N VAL A 106 -10.96 -3.90 1.77
CA VAL A 106 -9.78 -3.05 1.98
C VAL A 106 -9.78 -2.43 3.37
N THR A 107 -10.92 -1.88 3.80
CA THR A 107 -11.04 -1.27 5.13
C THR A 107 -10.94 -2.31 6.25
N SER A 108 -11.48 -3.51 6.04
CA SER A 108 -11.35 -4.60 7.03
C SER A 108 -9.90 -5.06 7.18
N ARG A 109 -9.10 -4.99 6.10
CA ARG A 109 -7.72 -5.50 6.08
C ARG A 109 -6.67 -4.48 6.54
N TRP A 110 -6.80 -3.21 6.13
CA TRP A 110 -5.79 -2.17 6.38
C TRP A 110 -6.32 -0.93 7.10
N GLY A 111 -7.63 -0.83 7.30
CA GLY A 111 -8.27 0.34 7.91
C GLY A 111 -8.56 1.47 6.94
N SER A 112 -9.43 2.39 7.36
CA SER A 112 -9.96 3.46 6.48
C SER A 112 -8.91 4.50 6.07
N PHE A 113 -7.84 4.67 6.85
CA PHE A 113 -6.80 5.67 6.62
C PHE A 113 -5.61 5.16 5.80
N SER A 114 -5.60 3.87 5.43
CA SER A 114 -4.50 3.28 4.67
C SER A 114 -4.40 3.85 3.25
N GLN A 115 -3.23 3.66 2.64
CA GLN A 115 -3.03 4.10 1.25
C GLN A 115 -3.91 3.28 0.30
N GLU A 116 -4.10 1.99 0.57
CA GLU A 116 -5.01 1.11 -0.15
C GLU A 116 -6.45 1.62 -0.10
N SER A 117 -6.92 2.05 1.08
CA SER A 117 -8.25 2.63 1.24
C SER A 117 -8.40 3.94 0.45
N LYS A 118 -7.35 4.77 0.40
CA LYS A 118 -7.40 6.03 -0.37
C LYS A 118 -7.42 5.79 -1.88
N LEU A 119 -6.75 4.74 -2.35
CA LEU A 119 -6.65 4.41 -3.78
C LEU A 119 -7.81 3.56 -4.30
N CYS A 120 -8.47 2.76 -3.46
CA CYS A 120 -9.54 1.89 -3.92
C CYS A 120 -10.79 2.69 -4.32
N ASN A 121 -11.41 2.32 -5.44
CA ASN A 121 -12.74 2.83 -5.78
C ASN A 121 -13.76 2.30 -4.76
N LYS A 122 -14.53 3.23 -4.16
CA LYS A 122 -15.46 2.92 -3.08
C LYS A 122 -16.72 2.20 -3.53
N THR A 123 -17.08 2.31 -4.81
CA THR A 123 -18.31 1.74 -5.38
C THR A 123 -18.08 0.43 -6.13
N THR A 124 -16.83 -0.01 -6.28
CA THR A 124 -16.54 -1.28 -6.96
C THR A 124 -17.08 -2.45 -6.15
N GLU A 125 -18.09 -3.13 -6.70
CA GLU A 125 -18.57 -4.40 -6.17
C GLU A 125 -17.58 -5.52 -6.53
N LEU A 126 -17.28 -6.39 -5.57
CA LEU A 126 -16.45 -7.58 -5.81
C LEU A 126 -17.30 -8.82 -6.00
N LEU A 127 -18.27 -9.00 -5.11
CA LEU A 127 -19.14 -10.16 -5.13
C LEU A 127 -20.40 -9.92 -4.32
N THR A 128 -21.45 -10.60 -4.73
CA THR A 128 -22.66 -10.79 -3.95
C THR A 128 -22.79 -12.28 -3.63
N LEU A 129 -23.19 -12.61 -2.41
CA LEU A 129 -23.31 -14.00 -1.98
C LEU A 129 -24.58 -14.24 -1.19
N THR A 130 -25.05 -15.48 -1.22
CA THR A 130 -26.20 -15.94 -0.44
C THR A 130 -25.72 -16.93 0.61
N LEU A 131 -26.05 -16.70 1.88
CA LEU A 131 -25.80 -17.61 2.97
C LEU A 131 -27.10 -18.22 3.47
N VAL A 132 -27.01 -19.46 3.93
CA VAL A 132 -28.06 -20.13 4.71
C VAL A 132 -27.42 -20.62 6.01
N ASN A 133 -27.95 -20.16 7.14
CA ASN A 133 -27.41 -20.46 8.48
C ASN A 133 -25.91 -20.16 8.59
N GLY A 134 -25.46 -19.08 7.94
CA GLY A 134 -24.06 -18.68 7.94
C GLY A 134 -23.13 -19.51 7.03
N VAL A 135 -23.67 -20.37 6.16
CA VAL A 135 -22.90 -21.11 5.15
C VAL A 135 -23.22 -20.58 3.76
N VAL A 136 -22.18 -20.27 2.97
CA VAL A 136 -22.30 -19.78 1.59
C VAL A 136 -22.94 -20.86 0.71
N ARG A 137 -24.06 -20.53 0.08
CA ARG A 137 -24.78 -21.40 -0.87
C ARG A 137 -24.59 -20.97 -2.32
N ASP A 138 -24.36 -19.68 -2.54
CA ASP A 138 -24.29 -19.09 -3.86
C ASP A 138 -23.33 -17.89 -3.86
N VAL A 139 -22.62 -17.70 -4.97
CA VAL A 139 -21.60 -16.65 -5.14
C VAL A 139 -21.69 -16.08 -6.56
N ASP A 140 -22.04 -14.81 -6.64
CA ASP A 140 -22.07 -14.02 -7.86
C ASP A 140 -20.87 -13.07 -7.88
N PHE A 141 -19.92 -13.32 -8.78
CA PHE A 141 -18.81 -12.39 -9.03
C PHE A 141 -19.23 -11.34 -10.06
N VAL A 142 -18.96 -10.07 -9.76
CA VAL A 142 -19.18 -8.98 -10.70
C VAL A 142 -17.90 -8.81 -11.52
N TYR A 143 -17.97 -9.17 -12.82
CA TYR A 143 -16.89 -9.02 -13.79
C TYR A 143 -16.99 -7.69 -14.54
#